data_AF-A0A2S6AYX1-F1
#
_entry.id   AF-A0A2S6AYX1-F1
#
_cell.length_a   1.000
_cell.length_b   1.000
_cell.length_c   1.000
_cell.angle_alpha   90.00
_cell.angle_beta   90.00
_cell.angle_gamma   90.00
#
_symmetry.space_group_name_H-M   'P 1'
#
loop_
_entity.id
_entity.type
_entity.pdbx_description
1 polymer ?
#
loop_
_entity_poly.entity_id
_entity_poly.type
_entity_poly.pdbx_seq_one_letter_code
_entity_poly.pdbx_strand_id
1 'polypeptide(L)' 'TILELTQIVCDVVGFTGEIVHDLSKPDGTPRKLMSADKLRSMGWKPRVALEEGITETYQWFLDNQVKASAA' A
#
# COMPACT_ATOMS: atom_id res chain seq x y z
N THR A 1 -7.16 0.19 7.81
CA THR A 1 -8.37 0.48 6.99
C THR A 1 -7.91 0.98 5.63
N ILE A 2 -8.82 1.35 4.72
CA ILE A 2 -8.42 1.98 3.45
C ILE A 2 -7.83 3.37 3.71
N LEU A 3 -8.46 4.18 4.57
CA LEU A 3 -7.96 5.51 4.93
C LEU A 3 -6.55 5.48 5.53
N GLU A 4 -6.28 4.55 6.46
CA GLU A 4 -4.93 4.39 7.04
C GLU A 4 -3.88 4.05 5.97
N LEU A 5 -4.23 3.17 5.01
CA LEU A 5 -3.34 2.85 3.90
C LEU A 5 -3.10 4.07 2.99
N THR A 6 -4.16 4.83 2.68
CA THR A 6 -4.05 6.06 1.89
C THR A 6 -3.13 7.07 2.56
N GLN A 7 -3.24 7.26 3.88
CA GLN A 7 -2.37 8.17 4.62
C GLN A 7 -0.89 7.76 4.53
N ILE A 8 -0.58 6.47 4.70
CA ILE A 8 0.79 5.95 4.54
C ILE A 8 1.33 6.28 3.13
N VAL A 9 0.50 6.07 2.10
CA VAL A 9 0.89 6.42 0.73
C VAL A 9 1.14 7.92 0.58
N CYS A 10 0.26 8.77 1.12
CA CYS A 10 0.43 10.22 1.09
C CYS A 10 1.75 10.66 1.74
N ASP A 11 2.07 10.11 2.91
CA ASP A 11 3.30 10.42 3.64
C ASP A 11 4.54 9.99 2.83
N VAL A 12 4.52 8.77 2.27
CA VAL A 12 5.63 8.24 1.45
C VAL A 12 5.87 9.06 0.18
N VAL A 13 4.81 9.50 -0.51
CA VAL A 13 4.95 10.28 -1.76
C VAL A 13 5.12 11.78 -1.52
N GLY A 14 5.05 12.25 -0.27
CA GLY A 14 5.11 13.66 0.08
C GLY A 14 3.87 14.48 -0.32
N PHE A 15 2.69 13.85 -0.37
CA PHE A 15 1.44 14.53 -0.67
C PHE A 15 0.91 15.28 0.56
N THR A 16 0.73 16.59 0.43
CA THR A 16 0.25 17.48 1.51
C THR A 16 -1.16 18.03 1.27
N GLY A 17 -1.89 17.49 0.29
CA GLY A 17 -3.26 17.92 -0.01
C GLY A 17 -4.30 17.27 0.92
N GLU A 18 -5.56 17.50 0.62
CA GLU A 18 -6.68 16.93 1.38
C GLU A 18 -7.11 15.56 0.83
N ILE A 19 -7.43 14.62 1.73
CA ILE A 19 -8.06 13.34 1.40
C ILE A 19 -9.58 13.53 1.47
N VAL A 20 -10.26 13.39 0.33
CA VAL A 20 -11.73 13.49 0.24
C VAL A 20 -12.34 12.11 -0.08
N HIS A 21 -13.38 11.73 0.67
CA HIS A 21 -14.13 10.50 0.41
C HIS A 21 -15.35 10.77 -0.49
N ASP A 22 -15.42 10.10 -1.63
CA ASP A 22 -16.64 10.06 -2.45
C ASP A 22 -17.58 8.95 -1.97
N LEU A 23 -18.48 9.30 -1.06
CA LEU A 23 -19.46 8.37 -0.48
C LEU A 23 -20.59 7.97 -1.45
N SER A 24 -20.61 8.51 -2.68
CA SER A 24 -21.54 8.04 -3.72
C SER A 24 -21.14 6.68 -4.30
N LYS A 25 -19.88 6.27 -4.09
CA LYS A 25 -19.36 4.98 -4.56
C LYS A 25 -19.57 3.90 -3.50
N PRO A 26 -19.99 2.69 -3.90
CA PRO A 26 -20.15 1.59 -2.96
C PRO A 26 -18.79 1.09 -2.50
N ASP A 27 -18.69 0.78 -1.21
CA ASP A 27 -17.55 0.02 -0.68
C ASP A 27 -17.57 -1.43 -1.15
N GLY A 28 -16.38 -2.04 -1.20
CA GLY A 28 -16.22 -3.48 -1.40
C GLY A 28 -16.58 -4.29 -0.15
N THR A 29 -16.10 -5.54 -0.09
CA THR A 29 -16.24 -6.36 1.11
C THR A 29 -15.53 -5.70 2.31
N PRO A 30 -16.20 -5.46 3.45
CA PRO A 30 -15.61 -4.72 4.58
C PRO A 30 -14.30 -5.30 5.12
N ARG A 31 -14.10 -6.62 5.00
CA ARG A 31 -12.87 -7.31 5.41
C ARG A 31 -12.62 -8.53 4.53
N LYS A 32 -11.42 -8.59 3.96
CA LYS A 32 -10.92 -9.76 3.22
C LYS A 32 -9.51 -10.07 3.67
N LEU A 33 -9.38 -10.93 4.68
CA LEU A 33 -8.10 -11.30 5.29
C LEU A 33 -7.89 -12.82 5.22
N MET A 34 -6.63 -13.24 5.16
CA MET A 34 -6.23 -14.64 5.23
C MET A 34 -5.44 -14.88 6.53
N SER A 35 -5.68 -16.01 7.20
CA SER A 35 -4.85 -16.41 8.33
C SER A 35 -3.44 -16.80 7.85
N ALA A 36 -2.43 -16.37 8.59
CA ALA A 36 -1.03 -16.76 8.39
C ALA A 36 -0.57 -17.84 9.39
N ASP A 37 -1.47 -18.44 10.16
CA ASP A 37 -1.11 -19.29 11.30
C ASP A 37 -0.33 -20.53 10.89
N LYS A 38 -0.71 -21.17 9.76
CA LYS A 38 0.04 -22.30 9.19
C LYS A 38 1.46 -21.91 8.78
N LEU A 39 1.65 -20.72 8.20
CA LEU A 39 2.99 -20.24 7.83
C LEU A 39 3.81 -19.97 9.09
N ARG A 40 3.22 -19.32 10.10
CA ARG A 40 3.85 -19.04 11.39
C ARG A 40 4.24 -20.31 12.15
N SER A 41 3.42 -21.35 12.11
CA SER A 41 3.74 -22.65 12.73
C SER A 41 4.92 -23.35 12.06
N MET A 42 5.22 -23.02 10.79
CA MET A 42 6.40 -23.49 10.06
C MET A 42 7.63 -22.58 10.29
N GLY A 43 7.57 -21.63 11.22
CA GLY A 43 8.65 -20.69 11.53
C GLY A 43 8.77 -19.53 10.54
N TRP A 44 7.85 -19.40 9.58
CA TRP A 44 7.84 -18.28 8.65
C TRP A 44 7.22 -17.04 9.32
N LYS A 45 7.86 -15.88 9.11
CA LYS A 45 7.32 -14.57 9.51
C LYS A 45 7.61 -13.53 8.43
N PRO A 46 6.70 -12.57 8.19
CA PRO A 46 7.00 -11.44 7.33
C PRO A 46 8.17 -10.64 7.95
N ARG A 47 9.03 -10.11 7.08
CA ARG A 47 10.21 -9.32 7.50
C ARG A 47 10.06 -7.84 7.19
N VAL A 48 9.26 -7.51 6.18
CA VAL A 48 9.05 -6.16 5.68
C VAL A 48 7.74 -5.63 6.26
N ALA A 49 7.79 -4.45 6.88
CA ALA A 49 6.58 -3.75 7.33
C ALA A 49 5.82 -3.15 6.14
N LEU A 50 4.54 -2.83 6.32
CA LEU A 50 3.73 -2.27 5.24
C LEU A 50 4.30 -0.93 4.71
N GLU A 51 4.63 -0.01 5.62
CA GLU A 51 5.20 1.30 5.28
C GLU A 51 6.58 1.20 4.60
N GLU A 52 7.45 0.32 5.10
CA GLU A 52 8.75 0.00 4.50
C GLU A 52 8.56 -0.50 3.06
N GLY A 53 7.69 -1.49 2.86
CA GLY A 53 7.42 -2.03 1.52
C GLY A 53 6.82 -1.01 0.56
N ILE A 54 5.94 -0.12 1.03
CA ILE A 54 5.39 0.97 0.21
C ILE A 54 6.49 1.96 -0.19
N THR A 55 7.36 2.33 0.76
CA THR A 55 8.49 3.24 0.52
C THR A 55 9.44 2.68 -0.53
N GLU A 56 9.88 1.43 -0.37
CA GLU A 56 10.76 0.76 -1.33
C GLU A 56 10.11 0.65 -2.71
N THR A 57 8.82 0.34 -2.76
CA THR A 57 8.07 0.24 -4.02
C THR A 57 7.97 1.60 -4.72
N TYR A 58 7.73 2.68 -3.98
CA TYR A 58 7.68 4.02 -4.53
C TYR A 58 9.04 4.47 -5.06
N GLN A 59 10.12 4.18 -4.32
CA GLN A 59 11.48 4.45 -4.80
C GLN A 59 11.79 3.69 -6.09
N TRP A 60 11.45 2.39 -6.14
CA TRP A 60 11.60 1.61 -7.37
C TRP A 60 10.82 2.21 -8.54
N PHE A 61 9.59 2.68 -8.29
CA PHE A 61 8.78 3.34 -9.31
C PHE A 61 9.48 4.60 -9.86
N LEU A 62 10.00 5.48 -9.00
CA LEU A 62 10.77 6.67 -9.40
C LEU A 62 11.98 6.30 -10.27
N ASP A 63 12.74 5.29 -9.85
CA ASP A 63 13.96 4.85 -10.55
C ASP A 63 13.66 4.24 -11.92
N ASN A 64 12.41 3.84 -12.18
CA ASN A 64 12.00 3.14 -13.40
C ASN A 64 11.01 3.91 -14.29
N GLN A 65 10.63 5.16 -13.96
CA GLN A 65 9.66 5.92 -14.74
C GLN A 65 10.07 6.19 -16.21
N VAL A 66 11.37 6.26 -16.50
CA VAL A 66 11.90 6.52 -17.85
C VAL A 66 11.62 5.37 -18.84
N LYS A 67 11.15 4.20 -18.38
CA LYS A 67 10.73 3.09 -19.26
C LYS A 67 9.25 3.15 -19.69
N ALA A 68 8.43 4.02 -19.10
CA ALA A 68 6.98 4.06 -19.35
C ALA A 68 6.52 5.23 -20.25
N SER A 69 7.42 6.14 -20.64
CA SER A 69 7.13 7.29 -21.51
C SER A 69 8.12 7.37 -22.67
N ALA A 70 8.12 6.34 -23.50
CA ALA A 70 8.62 6.38 -24.87
C ALA A 70 7.54 5.83 -25.80
N ALA A 71 6.54 6.65 -26.08
CA ALA A 71 5.59 6.53 -27.19
C ALA A 71 5.13 7.94 -27.59
#